data_AF-A0A544YV95-F1
#
_entry.id   AF-A0A544YV95-F1
#
_cell.length_a   1.000
_cell.length_b   1.000
_cell.length_c   1.000
_cell.angle_alpha   90.00
_cell.angle_beta   90.00
_cell.angle_gamma   90.00
#
_symmetry.space_group_name_H-M   'P 1'
#
loop_
_entity.id
_entity.type
_entity.pdbx_description
1 polymer ?
#
loop_
_entity_poly.entity_id
_entity_poly.type
_entity_poly.pdbx_seq_one_letter_code
_entity_poly.pdbx_strand_id
1 'polypeptide(L)'
;MRTHFAEVLARENACLAGVTDGAKLAGWRRRVVEELMTPRSPYVFALRQTGDGAERADFLDRWRELIAETLDRLLQSGATGGTHCSSGQAARRADADPHKTAVLILAALHGGSTLSRIAKDPWPLNAALDLALAPFTATEDNSPARTVMSSPIGNMSP
;
A
#
# COMPACT_ATOMS: atom_id res chain seq x y z
N MET A 1 12.41 -2.30 -24.89
CA MET A 1 12.28 -2.00 -23.46
C MET A 1 13.38 -1.04 -23.03
N ARG A 2 13.00 0.19 -22.68
CA ARG A 2 13.94 1.21 -22.19
C ARG A 2 14.58 0.81 -20.85
N THR A 3 15.80 1.28 -20.62
CA THR A 3 16.64 0.89 -19.48
C THR A 3 15.95 1.07 -18.13
N HIS A 4 15.24 2.20 -17.92
CA HIS A 4 14.56 2.48 -16.65
C HIS A 4 13.35 1.56 -16.38
N PHE A 5 12.61 1.12 -17.40
CA PHE A 5 11.51 0.17 -17.21
C PHE A 5 12.03 -1.19 -16.74
N ALA A 6 13.09 -1.68 -17.38
CA ALA A 6 13.71 -2.95 -17.01
C ALA A 6 14.30 -2.89 -15.59
N GLU A 7 14.96 -1.79 -15.25
CA GLU A 7 15.54 -1.57 -13.93
C GLU A 7 14.48 -1.53 -12.83
N VAL A 8 13.38 -0.78 -13.04
CA VAL A 8 12.27 -0.74 -12.08
C VAL A 8 11.63 -2.11 -11.93
N LEU A 9 11.30 -2.81 -13.02
CA LEU A 9 10.68 -4.13 -12.94
C LEU A 9 11.59 -5.16 -12.25
N ALA A 10 12.88 -5.17 -12.52
CA ALA A 10 13.83 -6.07 -11.85
C ALA A 10 13.88 -5.82 -10.34
N ARG A 11 13.90 -4.54 -9.93
CA ARG A 11 13.92 -4.15 -8.52
C ARG A 11 12.60 -4.45 -7.81
N GLU A 12 11.47 -4.16 -8.46
CA GLU A 12 10.15 -4.48 -7.96
C GLU A 12 9.98 -5.98 -7.79
N ASN A 13 10.38 -6.79 -8.76
CA ASN A 13 10.31 -8.24 -8.68
C ASN A 13 11.04 -8.78 -7.44
N ALA A 14 12.29 -8.34 -7.22
CA ALA A 14 13.06 -8.75 -6.05
C ALA A 14 12.44 -8.26 -4.72
N CYS A 15 11.99 -7.01 -4.67
CA CYS A 15 11.43 -6.43 -3.46
C CYS A 15 10.09 -7.07 -3.08
N LEU A 16 9.19 -7.23 -4.06
CA LEU A 16 7.84 -7.78 -3.89
C LEU A 16 7.85 -9.29 -3.62
N ALA A 17 8.82 -10.03 -4.16
CA ALA A 17 9.04 -11.44 -3.79
C ALA A 17 9.37 -11.59 -2.29
N GLY A 18 10.01 -10.59 -1.67
CA GLY A 18 10.33 -10.58 -0.25
C GLY A 18 9.17 -10.23 0.68
N VAL A 19 8.05 -9.72 0.15
CA VAL A 19 6.88 -9.29 0.94
C VAL A 19 6.05 -10.50 1.36
N THR A 20 6.15 -10.86 2.64
CA THR A 20 5.48 -12.02 3.25
C THR A 20 4.36 -11.64 4.21
N ASP A 21 4.31 -10.39 4.64
CA ASP A 21 3.36 -9.89 5.64
C ASP A 21 3.14 -8.38 5.48
N GLY A 22 2.22 -7.83 6.27
CA GLY A 22 1.87 -6.41 6.26
C GLY A 22 3.03 -5.48 6.66
N ALA A 23 3.95 -5.93 7.52
CA ALA A 23 5.09 -5.11 7.94
C ALA A 23 6.11 -4.97 6.79
N LYS A 24 6.36 -6.04 6.06
CA LYS A 24 7.19 -5.98 4.85
C LYS A 24 6.52 -5.21 3.71
N LEU A 25 5.18 -5.28 3.59
CA LEU A 25 4.44 -4.43 2.64
C LEU A 25 4.58 -2.94 2.99
N ALA A 26 4.52 -2.58 4.27
CA ALA A 26 4.78 -1.22 4.73
C ALA A 26 6.24 -0.79 4.46
N GLY A 27 7.20 -1.71 4.59
CA GLY A 27 8.60 -1.52 4.20
C GLY A 27 8.76 -1.24 2.70
N TRP A 28 8.13 -2.05 1.85
CA TRP A 28 8.09 -1.82 0.40
C TRP A 28 7.48 -0.46 0.06
N ARG A 29 6.33 -0.10 0.67
CA ARG A 29 5.67 1.21 0.51
C ARG A 29 6.63 2.36 0.77
N ARG A 30 7.30 2.36 1.94
CA ARG A 30 8.25 3.43 2.31
C ARG A 30 9.37 3.59 1.29
N ARG A 31 9.95 2.48 0.84
CA ARG A 31 11.01 2.50 -0.18
C ARG A 31 10.51 3.07 -1.51
N VAL A 32 9.32 2.69 -1.98
CA VAL A 32 8.76 3.26 -3.23
C VAL A 32 8.55 4.77 -3.11
N VAL A 33 8.07 5.24 -1.95
CA VAL A 33 7.92 6.68 -1.68
C VAL A 33 9.27 7.39 -1.78
N GLU A 34 10.30 6.86 -1.11
CA GLU A 34 11.66 7.42 -1.15
C GLU A 34 12.21 7.51 -2.59
N GLU A 35 12.05 6.44 -3.36
CA GLU A 35 12.46 6.41 -4.76
C GLU A 35 11.73 7.48 -5.59
N LEU A 36 10.41 7.62 -5.42
CA LEU A 36 9.62 8.60 -6.17
C LEU A 36 9.85 10.05 -5.76
N MET A 37 10.30 10.27 -4.54
CA MET A 37 10.70 11.60 -4.06
C MET A 37 12.14 11.95 -4.44
N THR A 38 12.95 10.97 -4.84
CA THR A 38 14.32 11.18 -5.32
C THR A 38 14.33 11.61 -6.80
N PRO A 39 14.72 12.87 -7.13
CA PRO A 39 14.47 13.44 -8.47
C PRO A 39 15.10 12.72 -9.68
N ARG A 40 16.13 11.90 -9.44
CA ARG A 40 16.88 11.17 -10.48
C ARG A 40 16.76 9.65 -10.35
N SER A 41 15.76 9.16 -9.61
CA SER A 41 15.54 7.72 -9.52
C SER A 41 15.03 7.14 -10.85
N PRO A 42 15.32 5.85 -11.13
CA PRO A 42 14.71 5.14 -12.24
C PRO A 42 13.18 5.16 -12.21
N TYR A 43 12.58 5.20 -11.01
CA TYR A 43 11.13 5.28 -10.80
C TYR A 43 10.54 6.58 -11.35
N VAL A 44 11.20 7.70 -11.05
CA VAL A 44 10.81 9.01 -11.57
C VAL A 44 10.89 9.03 -13.10
N PHE A 45 11.96 8.49 -13.67
CA PHE A 45 12.10 8.43 -15.12
C PHE A 45 11.04 7.52 -15.76
N ALA A 46 10.83 6.33 -15.21
CA ALA A 46 9.84 5.38 -15.71
C ALA A 46 8.41 5.96 -15.69
N LEU A 47 7.98 6.58 -14.58
CA LEU A 47 6.61 7.10 -14.50
C LEU A 47 6.36 8.33 -15.37
N ARG A 48 7.38 9.16 -15.60
CA ARG A 48 7.26 10.43 -16.34
C ARG A 48 7.54 10.30 -17.83
N GLN A 49 8.02 9.14 -18.26
CA GLN A 49 8.43 8.95 -19.64
C GLN A 49 7.26 9.14 -20.60
N THR A 50 7.43 10.06 -21.54
CA THR A 50 6.53 10.33 -22.66
C THR A 50 7.21 9.87 -23.96
N GLY A 51 6.49 9.18 -24.85
CA GLY A 51 6.96 8.96 -26.23
C GLY A 51 6.93 7.53 -26.77
N ASP A 52 6.43 6.54 -26.01
CA ASP A 52 6.03 5.22 -26.56
C ASP A 52 4.90 4.65 -25.70
N GLY A 53 3.68 4.65 -26.25
CA GLY A 53 2.48 4.21 -25.54
C GLY A 53 2.45 2.71 -25.30
N ALA A 54 3.00 1.90 -26.22
CA ALA A 54 2.95 0.45 -26.15
C ALA A 54 3.97 -0.07 -25.13
N GLU A 55 5.22 0.41 -25.16
CA GLU A 55 6.22 0.04 -24.15
C GLU A 55 5.80 0.48 -22.74
N ARG A 56 5.17 1.64 -22.61
CA ARG A 56 4.68 2.14 -21.33
C ARG A 56 3.50 1.31 -20.81
N ALA A 57 2.60 0.88 -21.69
CA ALA A 57 1.51 -0.01 -21.33
C ALA A 57 2.04 -1.36 -20.81
N ASP A 58 2.94 -2.01 -21.55
CA ASP A 58 3.59 -3.27 -21.12
C ASP A 58 4.31 -3.12 -19.77
N PHE A 59 5.05 -2.03 -19.56
CA PHE A 59 5.68 -1.73 -18.28
C PHE A 59 4.67 -1.65 -17.12
N LEU A 60 3.58 -0.88 -17.29
CA LEU A 60 2.56 -0.71 -16.25
C LEU A 60 1.78 -2.02 -16.01
N ASP A 61 1.52 -2.79 -17.06
CA ASP A 61 0.85 -4.08 -16.97
C ASP A 61 1.69 -5.08 -16.16
N ARG A 62 2.99 -5.19 -16.43
CA ARG A 62 3.91 -6.05 -15.68
C ARG A 62 4.06 -5.61 -14.23
N TRP A 63 4.18 -4.30 -13.97
CA TRP A 63 4.28 -3.82 -12.59
C TRP A 63 2.97 -4.07 -11.82
N ARG A 64 1.81 -3.90 -12.47
CA ARG A 64 0.50 -4.25 -11.90
C ARG A 64 0.47 -5.72 -11.52
N GLU A 65 0.92 -6.61 -12.40
CA GLU A 65 0.92 -8.06 -12.16
C GLU A 65 1.78 -8.43 -10.95
N LEU A 66 3.01 -7.91 -10.86
CA LEU A 66 3.88 -8.15 -9.70
C LEU A 66 3.23 -7.71 -8.37
N ILE A 67 2.55 -6.55 -8.38
CA ILE A 67 1.84 -6.05 -7.20
C ILE A 67 0.65 -6.97 -6.88
N ALA A 68 -0.19 -7.29 -7.88
CA ALA A 68 -1.39 -8.12 -7.70
C ALA A 68 -1.03 -9.52 -7.17
N GLU A 69 -0.01 -10.17 -7.73
CA GLU A 69 0.47 -11.47 -7.24
C GLU A 69 0.93 -11.40 -5.78
N THR A 70 1.57 -10.30 -5.40
CA THR A 70 2.03 -10.09 -4.03
C THR A 70 0.86 -9.91 -3.07
N LEU A 71 -0.14 -9.14 -3.47
CA LEU A 71 -1.35 -8.95 -2.67
C LEU A 71 -2.15 -10.25 -2.55
N ASP A 72 -2.26 -11.03 -3.62
CA ASP A 72 -2.92 -12.34 -3.61
C ASP A 72 -2.23 -13.32 -2.64
N ARG A 73 -0.88 -13.41 -2.69
CA ARG A 73 -0.11 -14.19 -1.71
C ARG A 73 -0.38 -13.76 -0.25
N LEU A 74 -0.49 -12.45 0.00
CA LEU A 74 -0.79 -11.93 1.33
C LEU A 74 -2.21 -12.30 1.80
N LEU A 75 -3.20 -12.28 0.90
CA LEU A 75 -4.56 -12.71 1.23
C LEU A 75 -4.61 -14.20 1.56
N GLN A 76 -3.94 -15.03 0.75
CA GLN A 76 -3.87 -16.48 0.95
C GLN A 76 -3.15 -16.86 2.25
N SER A 77 -2.06 -16.17 2.58
CA SER A 77 -1.33 -16.37 3.84
C SER A 77 -2.15 -15.95 5.06
N GLY A 78 -2.94 -14.87 4.94
CA GLY A 78 -3.86 -14.42 5.99
C GLY A 78 -5.05 -15.37 6.21
N ALA A 79 -5.46 -16.13 5.21
CA ALA A 79 -6.53 -17.12 5.32
C ALA A 79 -6.08 -18.43 6.02
N THR A 80 -4.79 -18.75 5.99
CA THR A 80 -4.22 -19.99 6.54
C THR A 80 -3.67 -19.84 7.96
N GLY A 81 -3.30 -18.64 8.39
CA GLY A 81 -2.85 -18.34 9.75
C GLY A 81 -3.98 -17.77 10.63
N GLY A 82 -4.79 -18.63 11.25
CA GLY A 82 -5.82 -18.18 12.19
C GLY A 82 -5.26 -17.48 13.44
N THR A 83 -6.12 -16.69 14.07
CA THR A 83 -6.06 -16.07 15.43
C THR A 83 -5.85 -14.54 15.43
N HIS A 84 -6.90 -13.82 15.89
CA HIS A 84 -6.98 -12.37 16.19
C HIS A 84 -6.88 -11.35 15.03
N CYS A 85 -7.61 -11.55 13.94
CA CYS A 85 -8.09 -10.39 13.18
C CYS A 85 -9.43 -9.91 13.77
N SER A 86 -9.55 -8.62 14.13
CA SER A 86 -10.86 -8.00 14.34
C SER A 86 -11.76 -8.33 13.15
N SER A 87 -12.99 -8.77 13.39
CA SER A 87 -13.87 -9.32 12.34
C SER A 87 -14.02 -8.39 11.13
N GLY A 88 -13.98 -7.06 11.36
CA GLY A 88 -14.02 -6.04 10.30
C GLY A 88 -12.79 -6.02 9.38
N GLN A 89 -11.60 -6.37 9.87
CA GLN A 89 -10.38 -6.42 9.05
C GLN A 89 -10.31 -7.68 8.20
N ALA A 90 -10.72 -8.83 8.75
CA ALA A 90 -10.85 -10.07 8.00
C ALA A 90 -11.90 -9.93 6.88
N ALA A 91 -13.02 -9.26 7.16
CA ALA A 91 -14.04 -8.97 6.15
C ALA A 91 -13.53 -8.03 5.04
N ARG A 92 -12.77 -6.97 5.39
CA ARG A 92 -12.16 -6.07 4.40
C ARG A 92 -11.18 -6.76 3.47
N ARG A 93 -10.40 -7.72 4.00
CA ARG A 93 -9.46 -8.52 3.20
C ARG A 93 -10.16 -9.55 2.33
N ALA A 94 -11.25 -10.14 2.82
CA ALA A 94 -12.02 -11.13 2.06
C ALA A 94 -12.70 -10.55 0.80
N ASP A 95 -13.00 -9.25 0.80
CA ASP A 95 -13.59 -8.54 -0.34
C ASP A 95 -12.55 -7.76 -1.18
N ALA A 96 -11.28 -7.79 -0.78
CA ALA A 96 -10.22 -7.07 -1.48
C ALA A 96 -9.82 -7.81 -2.76
N ASP A 97 -10.13 -7.22 -3.91
CA ASP A 97 -9.67 -7.68 -5.22
C ASP A 97 -8.19 -7.24 -5.44
N PRO A 98 -7.23 -8.18 -5.54
CA PRO A 98 -5.80 -7.86 -5.70
C PRO A 98 -5.50 -7.07 -6.96
N HIS A 99 -6.20 -7.36 -8.07
CA HIS A 99 -5.98 -6.68 -9.33
C HIS A 99 -6.48 -5.24 -9.29
N LYS A 100 -7.67 -5.01 -8.72
CA LYS A 100 -8.18 -3.64 -8.51
C LYS A 100 -7.28 -2.85 -7.55
N THR A 101 -6.82 -3.48 -6.48
CA THR A 101 -5.91 -2.83 -5.53
C THR A 101 -4.58 -2.47 -6.20
N ALA A 102 -4.01 -3.34 -7.03
CA ALA A 102 -2.80 -3.05 -7.79
C ALA A 102 -2.97 -1.84 -8.73
N VAL A 103 -4.12 -1.72 -9.38
CA VAL A 103 -4.46 -0.53 -10.19
C VAL A 103 -4.53 0.73 -9.33
N LEU A 104 -5.18 0.67 -8.16
CA LEU A 104 -5.26 1.81 -7.23
C LEU A 104 -3.88 2.23 -6.73
N ILE A 105 -3.00 1.27 -6.45
CA ILE A 105 -1.61 1.52 -6.06
C ILE A 105 -0.87 2.23 -7.21
N LEU A 106 -0.92 1.73 -8.45
CA LEU A 106 -0.27 2.39 -9.57
C LEU A 106 -0.82 3.81 -9.83
N ALA A 107 -2.13 4.00 -9.68
CA ALA A 107 -2.76 5.32 -9.74
C ALA A 107 -2.24 6.25 -8.64
N ALA A 108 -2.10 5.75 -7.41
CA ALA A 108 -1.52 6.49 -6.29
C ALA A 108 -0.04 6.85 -6.54
N LEU A 109 0.75 5.91 -7.08
CA LEU A 109 2.15 6.17 -7.44
C LEU A 109 2.25 7.25 -8.52
N HIS A 110 1.39 7.22 -9.54
CA HIS A 110 1.44 8.19 -10.64
C HIS A 110 0.90 9.57 -10.23
N GLY A 111 -0.33 9.62 -9.71
CA GLY A 111 -1.00 10.86 -9.32
C GLY A 111 -0.39 11.47 -8.05
N GLY A 112 -0.16 10.64 -7.03
CA GLY A 112 0.43 11.06 -5.76
C GLY A 112 1.84 11.60 -5.91
N SER A 113 2.70 10.97 -6.72
CA SER A 113 4.05 11.50 -6.99
C SER A 113 4.01 12.80 -7.79
N THR A 114 3.04 12.95 -8.69
CA THR A 114 2.83 14.19 -9.45
C THR A 114 2.48 15.35 -8.53
N LEU A 115 1.48 15.16 -7.64
CA LEU A 115 1.07 16.17 -6.68
C LEU A 115 2.15 16.48 -5.64
N SER A 116 2.84 15.45 -5.15
CA SER A 116 3.92 15.61 -4.15
C SER A 116 5.05 16.48 -4.67
N ARG A 117 5.42 16.31 -5.95
CA ARG A 117 6.42 17.15 -6.59
C ARG A 117 5.97 18.59 -6.77
N ILE A 118 4.72 18.82 -7.17
CA ILE A 118 4.17 20.17 -7.34
C ILE A 118 4.17 20.90 -6.00
N ALA A 119 3.74 20.22 -4.94
CA ALA A 119 3.70 20.74 -3.58
C ALA A 119 5.08 20.79 -2.89
N LYS A 120 6.09 20.07 -3.42
CA LYS A 120 7.39 19.81 -2.77
C LYS A 120 7.24 19.18 -1.38
N ASP A 121 6.25 18.31 -1.25
CA ASP A 121 5.88 17.65 0.00
C ASP A 121 5.55 16.17 -0.32
N PRO A 122 6.12 15.17 0.38
CA PRO A 122 5.77 13.76 0.16
C PRO A 122 4.35 13.39 0.62
N TRP A 123 3.63 14.26 1.33
CA TRP A 123 2.32 13.96 1.91
C TRP A 123 1.28 13.44 0.89
N PRO A 124 1.08 14.05 -0.30
CA PRO A 124 0.07 13.57 -1.26
C PRO A 124 0.28 12.12 -1.71
N LEU A 125 1.54 11.72 -1.92
CA LEU A 125 1.89 10.34 -2.30
C LEU A 125 1.63 9.36 -1.15
N ASN A 126 2.03 9.74 0.07
CA ASN A 126 1.79 8.91 1.25
C ASN A 126 0.28 8.70 1.48
N ALA A 127 -0.52 9.77 1.44
CA ALA A 127 -1.96 9.71 1.63
C ALA A 127 -2.65 8.85 0.56
N ALA A 128 -2.26 9.00 -0.71
CA ALA A 128 -2.81 8.19 -1.80
C ALA A 128 -2.48 6.69 -1.64
N LEU A 129 -1.26 6.37 -1.19
CA LEU A 129 -0.85 4.99 -0.91
C LEU A 129 -1.55 4.41 0.32
N ASP A 130 -1.80 5.22 1.36
CA ASP A 130 -2.55 4.77 2.54
C ASP A 130 -3.98 4.39 2.18
N LEU A 131 -4.62 5.18 1.30
CA LEU A 131 -5.95 4.84 0.78
C LEU A 131 -5.93 3.58 -0.08
N ALA A 132 -4.95 3.43 -0.98
CA ALA A 132 -4.84 2.27 -1.85
C ALA A 132 -4.53 0.97 -1.07
N LEU A 133 -3.74 1.06 0.00
CA LEU A 133 -3.31 -0.09 0.81
C LEU A 133 -4.21 -0.36 2.02
N ALA A 134 -5.26 0.45 2.24
CA ALA A 134 -6.17 0.33 3.37
C ALA A 134 -6.73 -1.10 3.62
N PRO A 135 -7.01 -1.94 2.59
CA PRO A 135 -7.46 -3.32 2.83
C PRO A 135 -6.37 -4.22 3.43
N PHE A 136 -5.09 -3.86 3.25
CA PHE A 136 -3.93 -4.68 3.62
C PHE A 136 -3.23 -4.18 4.88
N THR A 137 -3.39 -2.91 5.24
CA THR A 137 -2.89 -2.33 6.49
C THR A 137 -3.76 -2.72 7.68
N ALA A 138 -3.14 -3.09 8.80
CA ALA A 138 -3.84 -3.06 10.07
C ALA A 138 -4.09 -1.62 10.44
N THR A 139 -5.35 -1.21 10.47
CA THR A 139 -5.75 -0.08 11.30
C THR A 139 -5.34 -0.47 12.72
N GLU A 140 -4.25 0.12 13.22
CA GLU A 140 -4.10 0.24 14.66
C GLU A 140 -5.37 0.95 15.12
N ASP A 141 -6.24 0.17 15.75
CA ASP A 141 -7.48 0.63 16.32
C ASP A 141 -7.08 1.60 17.42
N ASN A 142 -6.99 2.89 17.08
CA ASN A 142 -6.93 3.97 18.04
C ASN A 142 -8.28 3.96 18.77
N SER A 143 -8.45 3.04 19.72
CA SER A 143 -9.48 3.11 20.73
C SER A 143 -9.11 4.27 21.66
N PRO A 144 -9.85 5.39 21.66
CA PRO A 144 -9.77 6.28 22.80
C PRO A 144 -10.37 5.49 23.96
N ALA A 145 -9.54 5.22 24.96
CA ALA A 145 -9.98 4.71 26.25
C ALA A 145 -11.15 5.58 26.74
N ARG A 146 -12.39 5.10 26.60
CA ARG A 146 -13.54 5.62 27.33
C ARG A 146 -13.35 5.22 28.79
N THR A 147 -12.49 5.99 29.46
CA THR A 147 -12.54 6.14 30.91
C THR A 147 -13.76 7.01 31.18
N VAL A 148 -14.94 6.40 31.29
CA VAL A 148 -16.09 7.03 31.94
C VAL A 148 -16.25 6.31 33.27
N MET A 149 -15.83 7.03 34.31
CA MET A 149 -16.05 6.73 35.71
C MET A 149 -17.50 6.32 35.96
N SER A 150 -17.72 5.09 36.41
CA SER A 150 -18.92 4.73 37.15
C SER A 150 -18.59 4.85 38.63
N SER A 151 -19.02 5.95 39.26
CA SER A 151 -19.01 6.10 40.71
C SER A 151 -19.88 5.00 41.36
N PRO A 152 -19.50 4.43 42.51
CA PRO A 152 -20.36 3.51 43.23
C PRO A 152 -21.47 4.30 43.93
N ILE A 153 -22.71 3.94 43.63
CA ILE A 153 -23.89 4.36 44.40
C ILE A 153 -23.74 3.79 45.81
N GLY A 154 -23.54 4.67 46.79
CA GLY A 154 -23.49 4.31 48.19
C GLY A 154 -24.85 3.78 48.65
N ASN A 155 -24.85 2.55 49.15
CA ASN A 155 -25.93 2.00 49.95
C ASN A 155 -26.15 2.86 51.20
N MET A 156 -27.40 3.26 51.43
CA MET A 156 -27.88 3.56 52.79
C MET A 156 -29.26 2.95 52.98
N SER A 157 -29.32 2.02 53.91
CA SER A 157 -30.52 1.51 54.60
C SER A 157 -30.08 1.27 56.05
N PRO A 158 -30.97 1.17 57.05
CA PRO A 158 -32.44 1.26 57.01
C PRO A 158 -33.03 2.57 57.56
#